data_AF-A0AA50HXA0-F1
#
_entry.id   AF-A0AA50HXA0-F1
#
_cell.length_a   1.000
_cell.length_b   1.000
_cell.length_c   1.000
_cell.angle_alpha   90.00
_cell.angle_beta   90.00
_cell.angle_gamma   90.00
#
_symmetry.space_group_name_H-M   'P 1'
#
loop_
_entity.id
_entity.type
_entity.pdbx_description
1 polymer ?
#
loop_
_entity_poly.entity_id
_entity_poly.type
_entity_poly.pdbx_seq_one_letter_code
_entity_poly.pdbx_strand_id
1 'polypeptide(L)'
;MAQISFASALEAGGFLTDALQAYEDLKINDEEGIFHATCDQAIAGIEAQLADPNRITPAMAWTGTLKYAAATDDLALDEERSNLTLQKRWANLPIATKQFTALLVSSAITVVAVVGTGMMIAISSGRFQLKNQTLAELVVTEGNYNIKIDQMSFGFRGQSDNLAIIQAARLYSERQPIPAPLAAQVRDILKNETASRDIEYATLVGQDQRIIASANAQRNGQIFDPSNLVTLRMGYPGQIKFSTIVSKEELEKELPPGIDNLEQENALIRYTVTPVQDPQSKKILVP
;
A
#
# COMPACT_ATOMS: atom_id res chain seq x y z
N MET A 1 -3.48 2.03 -13.00
CA MET A 1 -4.78 1.93 -12.27
C MET A 1 -5.20 3.21 -11.55
N ALA A 2 -4.32 3.93 -10.83
CA ALA A 2 -4.70 5.16 -10.10
C ALA A 2 -5.20 6.30 -11.01
N GLN A 3 -4.66 6.43 -12.23
CA GLN A 3 -5.02 7.51 -13.16
C GLN A 3 -6.39 7.29 -13.86
N ILE A 4 -6.78 6.04 -14.15
CA ILE A 4 -8.13 5.73 -14.69
C ILE A 4 -9.21 6.03 -13.65
N SER A 5 -8.95 5.69 -12.38
CA SER A 5 -9.87 6.01 -11.29
C SER A 5 -10.04 7.52 -11.09
N PHE A 6 -8.99 8.30 -11.37
CA PHE A 6 -9.04 9.77 -11.30
C PHE A 6 -9.84 10.36 -12.47
N ALA A 7 -9.59 9.92 -13.71
CA ALA A 7 -10.36 10.35 -14.88
C ALA A 7 -11.86 10.01 -14.76
N SER A 8 -12.19 8.82 -14.26
CA SER A 8 -13.57 8.40 -14.00
C SER A 8 -14.24 9.20 -12.87
N ALA A 9 -13.48 9.66 -11.87
CA ALA A 9 -14.00 10.52 -10.81
C ALA A 9 -14.31 11.95 -11.31
N LEU A 10 -13.51 12.49 -12.24
CA LEU A 10 -13.77 13.78 -12.88
C LEU A 10 -15.02 13.72 -13.77
N GLU A 11 -15.19 12.63 -14.51
CA GLU A 11 -16.37 12.35 -15.33
C GLU A 11 -17.64 12.27 -14.46
N ALA A 12 -17.60 11.49 -13.38
CA ALA A 12 -18.71 11.40 -12.41
C ALA A 12 -19.01 12.73 -11.70
N GLY A 13 -18.02 13.62 -11.58
CA GLY A 13 -18.16 14.98 -11.06
C GLY A 13 -18.71 15.99 -12.07
N GLY A 14 -18.91 15.60 -13.34
CA GLY A 14 -19.41 16.47 -14.41
C GLY A 14 -18.34 17.41 -15.01
N PHE A 15 -17.08 17.26 -14.62
CA PHE A 15 -15.92 18.00 -15.12
C PHE A 15 -15.41 17.36 -16.42
N LEU A 16 -16.29 17.33 -17.43
CA LEU A 16 -16.09 16.51 -18.63
C LEU A 16 -14.86 16.94 -19.47
N THR A 17 -14.51 18.23 -19.48
CA THR A 17 -13.34 18.72 -20.22
C THR A 17 -12.03 18.25 -19.56
N ASP A 18 -11.96 18.32 -18.23
CA ASP A 18 -10.80 17.84 -17.46
C ASP A 18 -10.71 16.31 -17.48
N ALA A 19 -11.86 15.63 -17.49
CA ALA A 19 -11.93 14.17 -17.64
C ALA A 19 -11.42 13.71 -19.03
N LEU A 20 -11.80 14.42 -20.10
CA LEU A 20 -11.34 14.12 -21.46
C LEU A 20 -9.82 14.24 -21.57
N GLN A 21 -9.24 15.34 -21.06
CA GLN A 21 -7.80 15.53 -21.05
C GLN A 21 -7.08 14.44 -20.24
N ALA A 22 -7.62 14.03 -19.08
CA ALA A 22 -7.06 12.96 -18.28
C ALA A 22 -7.10 11.58 -18.98
N TYR A 23 -8.11 11.31 -19.82
CA TYR A 23 -8.16 10.09 -20.63
C TYR A 23 -7.20 10.14 -21.84
N GLU A 24 -7.01 11.30 -22.47
CA GLU A 24 -6.02 11.47 -23.55
C GLU A 24 -4.58 11.32 -23.04
N ASP A 25 -4.26 11.93 -21.89
CA ASP A 25 -2.96 11.80 -21.24
C ASP A 25 -2.68 10.34 -20.84
N LEU A 26 -3.72 9.58 -20.48
CA LEU A 26 -3.59 8.17 -20.15
C LEU A 26 -3.28 7.32 -21.37
N LYS A 27 -3.86 7.64 -22.54
CA LYS A 27 -3.54 6.95 -23.79
C LYS A 27 -2.10 7.21 -24.24
N ILE A 28 -1.60 8.43 -24.05
CA ILE A 28 -0.23 8.80 -24.44
C ILE A 28 0.81 8.08 -23.58
N ASN A 29 0.52 7.87 -22.30
CA ASN A 29 1.44 7.24 -21.35
C ASN A 29 1.28 5.72 -21.22
N ASP A 30 0.34 5.09 -21.94
CA ASP A 30 0.10 3.65 -21.95
C ASP A 30 0.85 2.97 -23.12
N GLU A 31 2.12 2.62 -22.89
CA GLU A 31 3.00 1.97 -23.89
C GLU A 31 2.53 0.56 -24.29
N GLU A 32 1.79 -0.14 -23.42
CA GLU A 32 1.30 -1.51 -23.66
C GLU A 32 -0.09 -1.53 -24.33
N GLY A 33 -0.75 -0.37 -24.45
CA GLY A 33 -2.03 -0.21 -25.16
C GLY A 33 -3.23 -0.90 -24.50
N ILE A 34 -3.10 -1.30 -23.24
CA ILE A 34 -4.09 -2.13 -22.52
C ILE A 34 -5.39 -1.35 -22.29
N PHE A 35 -5.31 -0.03 -22.13
CA PHE A 35 -6.44 0.82 -21.76
C PHE A 35 -6.97 1.66 -22.92
N HIS A 36 -6.35 1.61 -24.09
CA HIS A 36 -6.72 2.42 -25.27
C HIS A 36 -8.19 2.24 -25.64
N ALA A 37 -8.67 0.99 -25.73
CA ALA A 37 -10.07 0.70 -26.07
C ALA A 37 -11.07 1.20 -25.00
N THR A 38 -10.67 1.22 -23.72
CA THR A 38 -11.52 1.73 -22.63
C THR A 38 -11.54 3.26 -22.63
N CYS A 39 -10.39 3.89 -22.88
CA CYS A 39 -10.29 5.34 -23.02
C CYS A 39 -11.06 5.86 -24.24
N ASP A 40 -11.01 5.15 -25.37
CA ASP A 40 -11.77 5.51 -26.58
C ASP A 40 -13.27 5.49 -26.34
N GLN A 41 -13.77 4.48 -25.61
CA GLN A 41 -15.18 4.39 -25.26
C GLN A 41 -15.61 5.51 -24.28
N ALA A 42 -14.75 5.87 -23.33
CA ALA A 42 -15.01 6.94 -22.37
C ALA A 42 -14.99 8.33 -23.03
N ILE A 43 -13.99 8.60 -23.88
CA ILE A 43 -13.88 9.85 -24.64
C ILE A 43 -15.10 10.03 -25.55
N ALA A 44 -15.51 9.00 -26.30
CA ALA A 44 -16.69 9.07 -27.16
C ALA A 44 -17.99 9.34 -26.37
N GLY A 45 -18.11 8.79 -25.15
CA GLY A 45 -19.22 9.06 -24.25
C GLY A 45 -19.24 10.50 -23.74
N ILE A 46 -18.08 11.03 -23.39
CA ILE A 46 -17.89 12.40 -22.93
C ILE A 46 -18.15 13.41 -24.06
N GLU A 47 -17.64 13.16 -25.28
CA GLU A 47 -17.88 14.01 -26.45
C GLU A 47 -19.36 14.06 -26.83
N ALA A 48 -20.08 12.93 -26.73
CA ALA A 48 -21.52 12.88 -26.95
C ALA A 48 -22.30 13.71 -25.90
N GLN A 49 -21.80 13.78 -24.67
CA GLN A 49 -22.37 14.63 -23.61
C GLN A 49 -21.99 16.11 -23.79
N LEU A 50 -20.81 16.42 -24.31
CA LEU A 50 -20.39 17.78 -24.69
C LEU A 50 -21.21 18.32 -25.87
N ALA A 51 -21.68 17.45 -26.77
CA ALA A 51 -22.48 17.80 -27.93
C ALA A 51 -23.98 18.02 -27.62
N ASP A 52 -24.44 17.76 -26.39
CA ASP A 52 -25.82 18.00 -25.97
C ASP A 52 -26.07 19.50 -25.71
N PRO A 53 -26.91 20.19 -26.51
CA PRO A 53 -27.20 21.61 -26.36
C PRO A 53 -27.96 21.96 -25.05
N ASN A 54 -28.49 20.97 -24.34
CA ASN A 54 -29.17 21.14 -23.04
C ASN A 54 -28.28 20.80 -21.83
N ARG A 55 -26.96 20.63 -22.03
CA ARG A 55 -26.05 20.27 -20.95
C ARG A 55 -25.95 21.36 -19.88
N ILE A 56 -26.10 20.97 -18.62
CA ILE A 56 -25.77 21.79 -17.46
C ILE A 56 -24.26 21.63 -17.18
N THR A 57 -23.46 22.63 -17.54
CA THR A 57 -22.05 22.69 -17.14
C THR A 57 -21.94 23.06 -15.66
N PRO A 58 -21.21 22.32 -14.82
CA PRO A 58 -20.88 22.79 -13.47
C PRO A 58 -20.02 24.05 -13.61
N ALA A 59 -20.58 25.20 -13.23
CA ALA A 59 -19.90 26.48 -13.33
C ALA A 59 -18.75 26.53 -12.32
N MET A 60 -17.51 26.35 -12.79
CA MET A 60 -16.35 26.81 -12.03
C MET A 60 -15.98 28.22 -12.49
N ALA A 61 -16.51 29.22 -11.79
CA ALA A 61 -15.92 30.54 -11.71
C ALA A 61 -16.33 31.17 -10.37
N TRP A 62 -15.69 30.75 -9.27
CA TRP A 62 -15.83 31.47 -8.01
C TRP A 62 -14.93 32.71 -8.05
N THR A 63 -15.47 33.82 -8.56
CA THR A 63 -14.92 35.16 -8.36
C THR A 63 -16.06 36.20 -8.26
N GLY A 64 -16.37 36.66 -7.04
CA GLY A 64 -16.99 37.98 -6.79
C GLY A 64 -18.53 38.12 -6.77
N THR A 65 -19.04 38.47 -5.58
CA THR A 65 -20.27 39.23 -5.21
C THR A 65 -21.58 39.11 -6.01
N LEU A 66 -22.63 38.62 -5.32
CA LEU A 66 -24.04 38.59 -5.75
C LEU A 66 -24.64 39.99 -5.98
N LYS A 67 -25.19 40.22 -7.18
CA LYS A 67 -26.22 41.24 -7.43
C LYS A 67 -27.36 40.65 -8.25
N TYR A 68 -28.56 40.65 -7.67
CA TYR A 68 -29.81 40.39 -8.36
C TYR A 68 -30.13 41.56 -9.32
N ALA A 69 -30.52 41.26 -10.55
CA ALA A 69 -31.19 42.20 -11.44
C ALA A 69 -32.30 41.46 -12.21
N ALA A 70 -33.51 41.99 -12.09
CA ALA A 70 -34.74 41.51 -12.73
C ALA A 70 -34.84 42.00 -14.19
N ALA A 71 -35.53 41.23 -15.04
CA ALA A 71 -36.19 41.66 -16.28
C ALA A 71 -37.22 40.56 -16.63
N THR A 72 -38.53 40.71 -16.42
CA THR A 72 -39.59 41.44 -17.15
C THR A 72 -39.64 41.20 -18.66
N ASP A 73 -40.79 40.62 -19.05
CA ASP A 73 -41.55 40.73 -20.31
C ASP A 73 -40.88 40.37 -21.65
N ASP A 74 -41.40 39.32 -22.31
CA ASP A 74 -42.45 39.50 -23.33
C ASP A 74 -43.03 38.17 -23.83
N LEU A 75 -44.34 38.15 -24.00
CA LEU A 75 -45.20 37.00 -24.29
C LEU A 75 -45.46 36.80 -25.79
N ALA A 76 -45.79 35.54 -26.08
CA ALA A 76 -46.70 35.05 -27.12
C ALA A 76 -46.14 34.71 -28.51
N LEU A 77 -45.97 33.41 -28.76
CA LEU A 77 -46.44 32.72 -29.97
C LEU A 77 -46.82 31.26 -29.66
N ASP A 78 -48.11 30.96 -29.86
CA ASP A 78 -48.77 29.66 -30.09
C ASP A 78 -48.38 28.42 -29.24
N GLU A 79 -49.09 28.27 -28.12
CA GLU A 79 -49.35 26.98 -27.47
C GLU A 79 -50.33 26.13 -28.30
N GLU A 80 -49.88 25.35 -29.28
CA GLU A 80 -50.62 24.14 -29.67
C GLU A 80 -49.79 23.16 -30.52
N ARG A 81 -48.96 22.32 -29.87
CA ARG A 81 -48.62 20.98 -30.37
C ARG A 81 -47.83 20.15 -29.35
N SER A 82 -48.27 18.90 -29.21
CA SER A 82 -47.61 17.74 -28.56
C SER A 82 -47.67 17.59 -27.03
N ASN A 83 -48.88 17.56 -26.47
CA ASN A 83 -49.15 16.89 -25.18
C ASN A 83 -50.04 15.65 -25.37
N LEU A 84 -49.63 14.76 -26.27
CA LEU A 84 -50.19 13.40 -26.33
C LEU A 84 -49.40 12.51 -25.37
N THR A 85 -49.87 12.44 -24.13
CA THR A 85 -49.40 11.52 -23.09
C THR A 85 -49.29 10.09 -23.64
N LEU A 86 -48.20 9.38 -23.28
CA LEU A 86 -47.91 8.00 -23.72
C LEU A 86 -49.12 7.05 -23.58
N GLN A 87 -49.97 7.31 -22.58
CA GLN A 87 -51.23 6.63 -22.32
C GLN A 87 -52.26 6.75 -23.46
N LYS A 88 -52.43 7.95 -24.05
CA LYS A 88 -53.36 8.18 -25.18
C LYS A 88 -52.87 7.52 -26.46
N ARG A 89 -51.55 7.50 -26.67
CA ARG A 89 -50.93 6.79 -27.81
C ARG A 89 -51.13 5.27 -27.68
N TRP A 90 -50.99 4.71 -26.48
CA TRP A 90 -51.28 3.30 -26.17
C TRP A 90 -52.76 2.94 -26.35
N ALA A 91 -53.68 3.82 -25.95
CA ALA A 91 -55.11 3.60 -26.06
C ALA A 91 -55.62 3.52 -27.51
N ASN A 92 -54.95 4.20 -28.46
CA ASN A 92 -55.33 4.23 -29.88
C ASN A 92 -54.74 3.09 -30.74
N LEU A 93 -53.97 2.15 -30.18
CA LEU A 93 -53.49 0.99 -30.96
C LEU A 93 -54.60 -0.05 -31.22
N PRO A 94 -54.57 -0.72 -32.39
CA PRO A 94 -55.44 -1.85 -32.68
C PRO A 94 -55.34 -2.95 -31.60
N ILE A 95 -56.45 -3.65 -31.36
CA ILE A 95 -56.57 -4.64 -30.27
C ILE A 95 -55.54 -5.78 -30.42
N ALA A 96 -55.26 -6.22 -31.66
CA ALA A 96 -54.24 -7.24 -31.94
C ALA A 96 -52.82 -6.78 -31.57
N THR A 97 -52.48 -5.51 -31.81
CA THR A 97 -51.17 -4.94 -31.46
C THR A 97 -51.01 -4.80 -29.95
N LYS A 98 -52.08 -4.44 -29.22
CA LYS A 98 -52.05 -4.37 -27.74
C LYS A 98 -51.77 -5.73 -27.08
N GLN A 99 -52.37 -6.79 -27.61
CA GLN A 99 -52.17 -8.15 -27.10
C GLN A 99 -50.74 -8.65 -27.37
N PHE A 100 -50.23 -8.40 -28.58
CA PHE A 100 -48.87 -8.78 -28.94
C PHE A 100 -47.80 -7.97 -28.18
N THR A 101 -47.99 -6.66 -28.01
CA THR A 101 -47.07 -5.82 -27.21
C THR A 101 -47.10 -6.18 -25.74
N ALA A 102 -48.26 -6.52 -25.17
CA ALA A 102 -48.35 -6.94 -23.78
C ALA A 102 -47.58 -8.25 -23.53
N LEU A 103 -47.66 -9.21 -24.46
CA LEU A 103 -46.91 -10.45 -24.40
C LEU A 103 -45.39 -10.23 -24.52
N LEU A 104 -44.95 -9.37 -25.45
CA LEU A 104 -43.53 -9.03 -25.60
C LEU A 104 -42.97 -8.25 -24.40
N VAL A 105 -43.75 -7.33 -23.83
CA VAL A 105 -43.34 -6.55 -22.66
C VAL A 105 -43.21 -7.46 -21.42
N SER A 106 -44.16 -8.39 -21.23
CA SER A 106 -44.13 -9.37 -20.13
C SER A 106 -42.88 -10.27 -20.18
N SER A 107 -42.54 -10.79 -21.36
CA SER A 107 -41.34 -11.62 -21.52
C SER A 107 -40.05 -10.82 -21.37
N ALA A 108 -39.99 -9.59 -21.89
CA ALA A 108 -38.83 -8.71 -21.77
C ALA A 108 -38.54 -8.29 -20.32
N ILE A 109 -39.56 -7.96 -19.53
CA ILE A 109 -39.41 -7.59 -18.11
C ILE A 109 -38.74 -8.71 -17.33
N THR A 110 -39.14 -9.96 -17.58
CA THR A 110 -38.60 -11.12 -16.87
C THR A 110 -37.13 -11.35 -17.19
N VAL A 111 -36.75 -11.26 -18.46
CA VAL A 111 -35.35 -11.42 -18.89
C VAL A 111 -34.46 -10.32 -18.30
N VAL A 112 -34.90 -9.06 -18.41
CA VAL A 112 -34.14 -7.92 -17.87
C VAL A 112 -34.01 -8.01 -16.35
N ALA A 113 -35.07 -8.40 -15.65
CA ALA A 113 -35.04 -8.55 -14.19
C ALA A 113 -34.06 -9.64 -13.75
N VAL A 114 -34.09 -10.82 -14.39
CA VAL A 114 -33.22 -11.94 -14.02
C VAL A 114 -31.76 -11.64 -14.37
N VAL A 115 -31.49 -11.14 -15.57
CA VAL A 115 -30.12 -10.82 -16.01
C VAL A 115 -29.54 -9.67 -15.19
N GLY A 116 -30.31 -8.61 -14.94
CA GLY A 116 -29.88 -7.47 -14.13
C GLY A 116 -29.57 -7.87 -12.69
N THR A 117 -30.43 -8.67 -12.07
CA THR A 117 -30.21 -9.17 -10.71
C THR A 117 -29.00 -10.09 -10.64
N GLY A 118 -28.83 -10.99 -11.62
CA GLY A 118 -27.67 -11.88 -11.70
C GLY A 118 -26.36 -11.12 -11.84
N MET A 119 -26.33 -10.08 -12.69
CA MET A 119 -25.17 -9.22 -12.88
C MET A 119 -24.82 -8.44 -11.61
N MET A 120 -25.82 -7.89 -10.92
CA MET A 120 -25.63 -7.19 -9.65
C MET A 120 -25.06 -8.10 -8.56
N ILE A 121 -25.57 -9.32 -8.45
CA ILE A 121 -25.05 -10.34 -7.51
C ILE A 121 -23.62 -10.75 -7.88
N ALA A 122 -23.33 -10.98 -9.16
CA ALA A 122 -22.00 -11.36 -9.61
C ALA A 122 -20.96 -10.25 -9.33
N ILE A 123 -21.29 -8.99 -9.64
CA ILE A 123 -20.40 -7.84 -9.39
C ILE A 123 -20.17 -7.64 -7.89
N SER A 124 -21.23 -7.69 -7.09
CA SER A 124 -21.12 -7.53 -5.63
C SER A 124 -20.33 -8.68 -4.98
N SER A 125 -20.58 -9.93 -5.39
CA SER A 125 -19.85 -11.11 -4.91
C SER A 125 -18.38 -11.06 -5.33
N GLY A 126 -18.08 -10.72 -6.59
CA GLY A 126 -16.72 -10.60 -7.08
C GLY A 126 -15.92 -9.51 -6.36
N ARG A 127 -16.52 -8.33 -6.14
CA ARG A 127 -15.91 -7.25 -5.35
C ARG A 127 -15.67 -7.65 -3.90
N PHE A 128 -16.62 -8.36 -3.30
CA PHE A 128 -16.47 -8.87 -1.94
C PHE A 128 -15.33 -9.90 -1.82
N GLN A 129 -15.20 -10.80 -2.80
CA GLN A 129 -14.10 -11.78 -2.85
C GLN A 129 -12.75 -11.10 -3.03
N LEU A 130 -12.61 -10.16 -3.97
CA LEU A 130 -11.37 -9.40 -4.17
C LEU A 130 -10.97 -8.65 -2.90
N LYS A 131 -11.91 -7.94 -2.27
CA LYS A 131 -11.67 -7.23 -1.01
C LYS A 131 -11.18 -8.18 0.09
N ASN A 132 -11.84 -9.32 0.25
CA ASN A 132 -11.46 -10.28 1.28
C ASN A 132 -10.13 -10.96 0.97
N GLN A 133 -9.80 -11.19 -0.30
CA GLN A 133 -8.48 -11.69 -0.71
C GLN A 133 -7.40 -10.65 -0.42
N THR A 134 -7.58 -9.38 -0.79
CA THR A 134 -6.61 -8.32 -0.48
C THR A 134 -6.45 -8.12 1.02
N LEU A 135 -7.55 -8.20 1.80
CA LEU A 135 -7.47 -8.13 3.27
C LEU A 135 -6.77 -9.36 3.85
N ALA A 136 -7.05 -10.56 3.36
CA ALA A 136 -6.38 -11.78 3.81
C ALA A 136 -4.89 -11.76 3.44
N GLU A 137 -4.53 -11.32 2.23
CA GLU A 137 -3.15 -11.15 1.79
C GLU A 137 -2.44 -10.07 2.59
N LEU A 138 -3.11 -8.94 2.88
CA LEU A 138 -2.58 -7.89 3.74
C LEU A 138 -2.36 -8.40 5.17
N VAL A 139 -3.31 -9.13 5.75
CA VAL A 139 -3.21 -9.71 7.10
C VAL A 139 -2.16 -10.82 7.15
N VAL A 140 -2.02 -11.64 6.12
CA VAL A 140 -0.95 -12.64 6.00
C VAL A 140 0.39 -11.95 5.81
N THR A 141 0.45 -10.86 5.06
CA THR A 141 1.67 -10.08 4.87
C THR A 141 2.07 -9.37 6.16
N GLU A 142 1.15 -8.69 6.85
CA GLU A 142 1.37 -8.07 8.16
C GLU A 142 1.68 -9.11 9.24
N GLY A 143 1.00 -10.26 9.20
CA GLY A 143 1.24 -11.42 10.04
C GLY A 143 2.65 -11.98 9.84
N ASN A 144 3.03 -12.32 8.60
CA ASN A 144 4.38 -12.77 8.26
C ASN A 144 5.43 -11.70 8.58
N TYR A 145 5.12 -10.43 8.32
CA TYR A 145 5.96 -9.28 8.63
C TYR A 145 6.23 -9.19 10.14
N ASN A 146 5.22 -9.38 10.99
CA ASN A 146 5.40 -9.35 12.44
C ASN A 146 5.97 -10.66 12.99
N ILE A 147 5.63 -11.82 12.43
CA ILE A 147 6.14 -13.13 12.84
C ILE A 147 7.66 -13.21 12.67
N LYS A 148 8.23 -12.77 11.53
CA LYS A 148 9.70 -12.81 11.33
C LYS A 148 10.41 -11.92 12.37
N ILE A 149 9.86 -10.75 12.68
CA ILE A 149 10.44 -9.88 13.71
C ILE A 149 10.30 -10.46 15.12
N ASP A 150 9.18 -11.11 15.41
CA ASP A 150 8.94 -11.75 16.69
C ASP A 150 9.86 -12.96 16.87
N GLN A 151 10.14 -13.72 15.79
CA GLN A 151 11.10 -14.81 15.79
C GLN A 151 12.55 -14.35 16.01
N MET A 152 12.94 -13.20 15.45
CA MET A 152 14.22 -12.54 15.81
C MET A 152 14.21 -12.15 17.30
N SER A 153 13.13 -11.53 17.76
CA SER A 153 12.97 -11.06 19.13
C SER A 153 13.08 -12.15 20.18
N PHE A 154 12.39 -13.27 20.00
CA PHE A 154 12.44 -14.40 20.95
C PHE A 154 13.78 -15.14 20.90
N GLY A 155 14.37 -15.26 19.71
CA GLY A 155 15.67 -15.90 19.53
C GLY A 155 16.80 -15.19 20.24
N PHE A 156 16.94 -13.89 19.97
CA PHE A 156 18.01 -13.10 20.57
C PHE A 156 17.80 -12.85 22.07
N ARG A 157 16.56 -12.96 22.59
CA ARG A 157 16.35 -13.01 24.05
C ARG A 157 16.93 -14.29 24.67
N GLY A 158 16.77 -15.44 24.02
CA GLY A 158 17.39 -16.69 24.48
C GLY A 158 18.92 -16.61 24.43
N GLN A 159 19.48 -15.97 23.41
CA GLN A 159 20.93 -15.82 23.27
C GLN A 159 21.53 -14.69 24.10
N SER A 160 20.77 -13.66 24.47
CA SER A 160 21.25 -12.66 25.44
C SER A 160 21.54 -13.26 26.81
N ASP A 161 20.94 -14.41 27.12
CA ASP A 161 21.19 -15.19 28.33
C ASP A 161 22.30 -16.26 28.14
N ASN A 162 22.93 -16.32 26.97
CA ASN A 162 24.03 -17.26 26.70
C ASN A 162 25.29 -16.86 27.49
N LEU A 163 25.87 -17.81 28.24
CA LEU A 163 27.02 -17.56 29.11
C LEU A 163 28.23 -16.98 28.36
N ALA A 164 28.50 -17.40 27.12
CA ALA A 164 29.61 -16.88 26.33
C ALA A 164 29.39 -15.42 25.91
N ILE A 165 28.15 -15.08 25.53
CA ILE A 165 27.76 -13.71 25.17
C ILE A 165 27.82 -12.79 26.41
N ILE A 166 27.27 -13.24 27.54
CA ILE A 166 27.34 -12.51 28.81
C ILE A 166 28.79 -12.30 29.25
N GLN A 167 29.64 -13.33 29.15
CA GLN A 167 31.03 -13.23 29.56
C GLN A 167 31.81 -12.25 28.66
N ALA A 168 31.61 -12.30 27.35
CA ALA A 168 32.22 -11.35 26.42
C ALA A 168 31.75 -9.92 26.68
N ALA A 169 30.44 -9.73 26.89
CA ALA A 169 29.85 -8.44 27.24
C ALA A 169 30.39 -7.90 28.56
N ARG A 170 30.54 -8.75 29.59
CA ARG A 170 31.10 -8.37 30.89
C ARG A 170 32.55 -7.92 30.75
N LEU A 171 33.41 -8.75 30.14
CA LEU A 171 34.81 -8.40 29.91
C LEU A 171 34.95 -7.07 29.15
N TYR A 172 34.14 -6.88 28.12
CA TYR A 172 34.11 -5.62 27.37
C TYR A 172 33.68 -4.43 28.24
N SER A 173 32.61 -4.58 29.01
CA SER A 173 32.10 -3.53 29.92
C SER A 173 33.12 -3.14 31.01
N GLU A 174 33.96 -4.09 31.42
CA GLU A 174 35.05 -3.90 32.38
C GLU A 174 36.36 -3.41 31.71
N ARG A 175 36.32 -3.14 30.39
CA ARG A 175 37.47 -2.75 29.57
C ARG A 175 38.62 -3.77 29.58
N GLN A 176 38.29 -5.04 29.79
CA GLN A 176 39.24 -6.14 29.71
C GLN A 176 39.31 -6.69 28.28
N PRO A 177 40.49 -7.18 27.85
CA PRO A 177 40.61 -7.83 26.56
C PRO A 177 39.79 -9.12 26.52
N ILE A 178 39.02 -9.31 25.45
CA ILE A 178 38.27 -10.55 25.23
C ILE A 178 39.22 -11.60 24.67
N PRO A 179 39.38 -12.78 25.31
CA PRO A 179 40.22 -13.85 24.78
C PRO A 179 39.77 -14.30 23.39
N ALA A 180 40.72 -14.57 22.49
CA ALA A 180 40.42 -15.02 21.13
C ALA A 180 39.50 -16.26 21.04
N PRO A 181 39.62 -17.28 21.91
CA PRO A 181 38.69 -18.41 21.91
C PRO A 181 37.25 -18.01 22.25
N LEU A 182 37.06 -17.08 23.18
CA LEU A 182 35.75 -16.59 23.57
C LEU A 182 35.12 -15.74 22.46
N ALA A 183 35.90 -14.88 21.80
CA ALA A 183 35.44 -14.11 20.64
C ALA A 183 35.02 -15.03 19.47
N ALA A 184 35.78 -16.10 19.22
CA ALA A 184 35.42 -17.10 18.22
C ALA A 184 34.11 -17.83 18.58
N GLN A 185 33.95 -18.24 19.83
CA GLN A 185 32.72 -18.88 20.31
C GLN A 185 31.49 -17.97 20.15
N VAL A 186 31.61 -16.69 20.53
CA VAL A 186 30.51 -15.72 20.36
C VAL A 186 30.14 -15.55 18.89
N ARG A 187 31.13 -15.43 18.00
CA ARG A 187 30.87 -15.37 16.56
C ARG A 187 30.15 -16.60 16.05
N ASP A 188 30.55 -17.80 16.48
CA ASP A 188 29.94 -19.04 16.01
C ASP A 188 28.49 -19.17 16.51
N ILE A 189 28.20 -18.68 17.73
CA ILE A 189 26.82 -18.53 18.22
C ILE A 189 26.02 -17.59 17.32
N LEU A 190 26.55 -16.41 17.00
CA LEU A 190 25.87 -15.44 16.14
C LEU A 190 25.62 -16.00 14.73
N LYS A 191 26.58 -16.72 14.14
CA LYS A 191 26.44 -17.40 12.85
C LYS A 191 25.33 -18.46 12.86
N ASN A 192 25.27 -19.25 13.92
CA ASN A 192 24.24 -20.28 14.04
C ASN A 192 22.85 -19.65 14.16
N GLU A 193 22.72 -18.52 14.83
CA GLU A 193 21.44 -17.78 14.91
C GLU A 193 21.03 -17.17 13.58
N THR A 194 21.96 -16.53 12.84
CA THR A 194 21.64 -15.97 11.52
C THR A 194 21.20 -17.05 10.54
N ALA A 195 21.89 -18.19 10.53
CA ALA A 195 21.54 -19.34 9.69
C ALA A 195 20.21 -20.00 10.10
N SER A 196 19.97 -20.19 11.41
CA SER A 196 18.76 -20.90 11.89
C SER A 196 17.48 -20.09 11.73
N ARG A 197 17.59 -18.77 11.57
CA ARG A 197 16.44 -17.84 11.55
C ARG A 197 16.30 -17.08 10.23
N ASP A 198 17.14 -17.38 9.24
CA ASP A 198 17.16 -16.68 7.96
C ASP A 198 17.26 -15.15 8.16
N ILE A 199 18.25 -14.74 8.97
CA ILE A 199 18.55 -13.33 9.25
C ILE A 199 19.84 -12.99 8.53
N GLU A 200 19.89 -11.79 7.93
CA GLU A 200 20.97 -11.36 7.06
C GLU A 200 22.29 -11.19 7.83
N TYR A 201 22.25 -10.67 9.05
CA TYR A 201 23.41 -10.56 9.94
C TYR A 201 23.02 -10.33 11.41
N ALA A 202 23.97 -10.56 12.30
CA ALA A 202 23.83 -10.31 13.73
C ALA A 202 25.15 -9.83 14.33
N THR A 203 25.08 -8.82 15.19
CA THR A 203 26.27 -8.14 15.72
C THR A 203 26.10 -7.85 17.20
N LEU A 204 27.11 -8.19 17.99
CA LEU A 204 27.24 -7.81 19.39
C LEU A 204 27.98 -6.47 19.48
N VAL A 205 27.35 -5.47 20.09
CA VAL A 205 27.85 -4.08 20.10
C VAL A 205 28.04 -3.63 21.54
N GLY A 206 29.15 -2.94 21.83
CA GLY A 206 29.44 -2.36 23.14
C GLY A 206 28.67 -1.06 23.42
N GLN A 207 28.74 -0.60 24.67
CA GLN A 207 28.15 0.69 25.07
C GLN A 207 28.81 1.90 24.38
N ASP A 208 30.01 1.73 23.86
CA ASP A 208 30.76 2.72 23.08
C ASP A 208 30.45 2.63 21.57
N GLN A 209 29.35 1.96 21.19
CA GLN A 209 28.91 1.75 19.81
C GLN A 209 29.90 0.93 18.97
N ARG A 210 30.87 0.26 19.59
CA ARG A 210 31.84 -0.55 18.83
C ARG A 210 31.44 -2.00 18.77
N ILE A 211 31.70 -2.62 17.62
CA ILE A 211 31.44 -4.03 17.40
C ILE A 211 32.39 -4.88 18.27
N ILE A 212 31.80 -5.73 19.09
CA ILE A 212 32.51 -6.75 19.88
C ILE A 212 32.72 -8.00 19.02
N ALA A 213 31.67 -8.43 18.31
CA ALA A 213 31.69 -9.57 17.39
C ALA A 213 30.56 -9.45 16.35
N SER A 214 30.80 -9.92 15.14
CA SER A 214 29.81 -9.95 14.04
C SER A 214 29.70 -11.36 13.48
N ALA A 215 28.51 -11.75 13.04
CA ALA A 215 28.25 -13.08 12.47
C ALA A 215 28.99 -13.29 11.15
N ASN A 216 29.04 -12.27 10.29
CA ASN A 216 29.51 -12.42 8.91
C ASN A 216 30.99 -12.03 8.78
N ALA A 217 31.25 -10.76 8.46
CA ALA A 217 32.60 -10.21 8.35
C ALA A 217 33.19 -9.88 9.73
N GLN A 218 34.53 -9.96 9.85
CA GLN A 218 35.23 -9.59 11.08
C GLN A 218 35.36 -8.06 11.17
N ARG A 219 34.45 -7.40 11.90
CA ARG A 219 34.38 -5.94 12.02
C ARG A 219 34.70 -5.40 13.41
N ASN A 220 35.37 -6.19 14.24
CA ASN A 220 35.66 -5.89 15.64
C ASN A 220 36.30 -4.49 15.79
N GLY A 221 35.76 -3.70 16.72
CA GLY A 221 36.22 -2.34 17.02
C GLY A 221 35.71 -1.26 16.08
N GLN A 222 35.06 -1.60 14.96
CA GLN A 222 34.38 -0.61 14.12
C GLN A 222 33.16 -0.03 14.83
N ILE A 223 32.84 1.23 14.54
CA ILE A 223 31.62 1.86 15.05
C ILE A 223 30.42 1.29 14.28
N PHE A 224 29.37 0.97 15.01
CA PHE A 224 28.10 0.50 14.51
C PHE A 224 26.98 1.20 15.28
N ASP A 225 26.38 2.21 14.66
CA ASP A 225 25.21 2.89 15.21
C ASP A 225 24.27 3.36 14.07
N PRO A 226 23.69 2.43 13.29
CA PRO A 226 22.82 2.79 12.18
C PRO A 226 21.65 3.63 12.70
N SER A 227 21.52 4.86 12.22
CA SER A 227 20.47 5.80 12.61
C SER A 227 20.33 6.02 14.13
N ASN A 228 21.46 6.03 14.87
CA ASN A 228 21.52 6.22 16.32
C ASN A 228 20.80 5.13 17.15
N LEU A 229 20.60 3.95 16.57
CA LEU A 229 19.91 2.81 17.20
C LEU A 229 20.49 2.39 18.56
N VAL A 230 21.82 2.30 18.67
CA VAL A 230 22.54 1.92 19.89
C VAL A 230 22.40 3.02 20.94
N THR A 231 22.46 4.28 20.50
CA THR A 231 22.25 5.45 21.36
C THR A 231 20.82 5.51 21.91
N LEU A 232 19.81 5.28 21.06
CA LEU A 232 18.40 5.22 21.46
C LEU A 232 18.15 4.08 22.46
N ARG A 233 18.85 2.96 22.30
CA ARG A 233 18.73 1.79 23.18
C ARG A 233 19.18 2.06 24.60
N MET A 234 20.23 2.85 24.82
CA MET A 234 20.74 3.16 26.17
C MET A 234 19.70 3.86 27.06
N GLY A 235 18.72 4.56 26.46
CA GLY A 235 17.63 5.24 27.18
C GLY A 235 16.46 4.34 27.58
N TYR A 236 16.44 3.07 27.15
CA TYR A 236 15.35 2.13 27.38
C TYR A 236 15.90 0.82 27.99
N PRO A 237 15.15 0.04 28.78
CA PRO A 237 15.63 -1.25 29.30
C PRO A 237 15.16 -2.48 28.50
N GLY A 238 14.14 -2.36 27.65
CA GLY A 238 13.55 -3.48 26.90
C GLY A 238 14.03 -3.62 25.44
N GLN A 239 13.71 -4.72 24.78
CA GLN A 239 14.06 -4.89 23.36
C GLN A 239 13.44 -3.78 22.48
N ILE A 240 14.22 -3.27 21.52
CA ILE A 240 13.76 -2.25 20.55
C ILE A 240 13.66 -2.88 19.17
N LYS A 241 12.58 -2.56 18.45
CA LYS A 241 12.36 -2.93 17.05
C LYS A 241 12.38 -1.65 16.23
N PHE A 242 13.18 -1.62 15.17
CA PHE A 242 13.38 -0.41 14.37
C PHE A 242 13.62 -0.76 12.91
N SER A 243 13.23 0.12 11.99
CA SER A 243 13.51 -0.02 10.56
C SER A 243 14.20 1.24 10.07
N THR A 244 15.28 1.08 9.30
CA THR A 244 15.98 2.20 8.68
C THR A 244 16.52 1.82 7.33
N ILE A 245 16.70 2.84 6.52
CA ILE A 245 17.43 2.73 5.27
C ILE A 245 18.92 2.69 5.60
N VAL A 246 19.65 1.77 4.98
CA VAL A 246 21.09 1.59 5.11
C VAL A 246 21.68 1.55 3.71
N SER A 247 22.81 2.25 3.51
CA SER A 247 23.47 2.27 2.21
C SER A 247 24.15 0.94 1.90
N LYS A 248 24.26 0.63 0.61
CA LYS A 248 24.90 -0.60 0.12
C LYS A 248 26.35 -0.68 0.58
N GLU A 249 27.08 0.44 0.62
CA GLU A 249 28.48 0.46 1.08
C GLU A 249 28.62 0.06 2.55
N GLU A 250 27.64 0.36 3.40
CA GLU A 250 27.65 -0.08 4.79
C GLU A 250 27.31 -1.56 4.91
N LEU A 251 26.41 -2.08 4.07
CA LEU A 251 26.06 -3.49 4.02
C LEU A 251 27.20 -4.35 3.44
N GLU A 252 27.93 -3.84 2.46
CA GLU A 252 29.10 -4.50 1.90
C GLU A 252 30.22 -4.72 2.93
N LYS A 253 30.30 -3.88 3.98
CA LYS A 253 31.24 -4.13 5.09
C LYS A 253 30.82 -5.32 5.94
N GLU A 254 29.53 -5.57 6.07
CA GLU A 254 28.96 -6.70 6.82
C GLU A 254 28.95 -7.99 6.00
N LEU A 255 28.88 -7.88 4.66
CA LEU A 255 28.77 -9.00 3.71
C LEU A 255 27.59 -9.94 4.04
N PRO A 256 26.35 -9.44 4.13
CA PRO A 256 25.19 -10.29 4.33
C PRO A 256 24.96 -11.20 3.10
N PRO A 257 24.37 -12.40 3.29
CA PRO A 257 24.00 -13.27 2.18
C PRO A 257 23.11 -12.53 1.17
N GLY A 258 23.44 -12.63 -0.12
CA GLY A 258 22.64 -12.01 -1.18
C GLY A 258 22.90 -10.52 -1.42
N ILE A 259 23.91 -9.91 -0.79
CA ILE A 259 24.27 -8.50 -1.05
C ILE A 259 24.59 -8.21 -2.52
N ASP A 260 25.14 -9.21 -3.24
CA ASP A 260 25.46 -9.09 -4.67
C ASP A 260 24.20 -8.88 -5.53
N ASN A 261 23.03 -9.32 -5.06
CA ASN A 261 21.75 -9.16 -5.74
C ASN A 261 21.07 -7.81 -5.44
N LEU A 262 21.66 -6.97 -4.57
CA LEU A 262 21.12 -5.66 -4.26
C LEU A 262 21.48 -4.68 -5.40
N GLU A 263 20.52 -4.41 -6.27
CA GLU A 263 20.69 -3.47 -7.38
C GLU A 263 20.64 -2.00 -6.92
N GLN A 264 19.90 -1.72 -5.84
CA GLN A 264 19.75 -0.37 -5.30
C GLN A 264 20.94 0.04 -4.42
N GLU A 265 21.24 1.35 -4.40
CA GLU A 265 22.26 1.93 -3.50
C GLU A 265 21.86 1.88 -2.02
N ASN A 266 20.59 1.63 -1.71
CA ASN A 266 20.07 1.63 -0.36
C ASN A 266 19.11 0.46 -0.16
N ALA A 267 19.15 -0.15 1.03
CA ALA A 267 18.22 -1.19 1.44
C ALA A 267 17.47 -0.79 2.72
N LEU A 268 16.21 -1.21 2.82
CA LEU A 268 15.46 -1.12 4.08
C LEU A 268 15.85 -2.29 4.98
N ILE A 269 16.51 -1.99 6.10
CA ILE A 269 16.90 -2.98 7.09
C ILE A 269 16.04 -2.84 8.33
N ARG A 270 15.62 -3.98 8.86
CA ARG A 270 14.87 -4.08 10.10
C ARG A 270 15.74 -4.67 11.19
N TYR A 271 15.88 -3.93 12.27
CA TYR A 271 16.69 -4.28 13.43
C TYR A 271 15.84 -4.67 14.62
N THR A 272 16.34 -5.64 15.36
CA THR A 272 15.88 -5.98 16.69
C THR A 272 17.07 -5.92 17.64
N VAL A 273 17.03 -5.01 18.61
CA VAL A 273 18.11 -4.78 19.56
C VAL A 273 17.75 -5.37 20.91
N THR A 274 18.55 -6.32 21.39
CA THR A 274 18.28 -7.06 22.63
C THR A 274 19.42 -6.85 23.61
N PRO A 275 19.16 -6.32 24.81
CA PRO A 275 20.21 -6.07 25.78
C PRO A 275 20.79 -7.38 26.30
N VAL A 276 22.10 -7.37 26.57
CA VAL A 276 22.72 -8.40 27.39
C VAL A 276 22.79 -7.88 28.82
N GLN A 277 22.13 -8.59 29.72
CA GLN A 277 22.08 -8.23 31.14
C GLN A 277 22.94 -9.16 31.97
N ASP A 278 23.51 -8.62 33.03
CA ASP A 278 24.14 -9.43 34.05
C ASP A 278 23.07 -10.25 34.79
N PRO A 279 23.18 -11.58 34.86
CA PRO A 279 22.14 -12.42 35.41
C PRO A 279 21.93 -12.21 36.93
N GLN A 280 22.96 -11.75 37.65
CA GLN A 280 22.92 -11.52 39.10
C GLN A 280 22.42 -10.12 39.45
N SER A 281 22.97 -9.09 38.81
CA SER A 281 22.65 -7.69 39.13
C SER A 281 21.55 -7.08 38.25
N LYS A 282 21.12 -7.78 37.19
CA LYS A 282 20.20 -7.29 36.14
C LYS A 282 20.67 -5.99 35.48
N LYS A 283 21.95 -5.64 35.65
CA LYS A 283 22.58 -4.48 35.02
C LYS A 283 22.80 -4.76 33.54
N ILE A 284 22.49 -3.81 32.68
CA ILE A 284 22.80 -3.89 31.25
C ILE A 284 24.32 -3.83 31.07
N LEU A 285 24.90 -4.88 30.48
CA LEU A 285 26.32 -4.96 30.16
C LEU A 285 26.58 -4.34 28.79
N VAL A 286 25.75 -4.69 27.80
CA VAL A 286 25.78 -4.10 26.46
C VAL A 286 24.33 -3.95 25.91
N PRO A 287 24.10 -2.94 25.03
CA PRO A 287 22.77 -2.57 24.53
C PRO A 287 22.04 -3.64 23.71
#